data_AF-A0A1V6TUB5-F1
#
_entry.id   AF-A0A1V6TUB5-F1
#
_cell.length_a   1.000
_cell.length_b   1.000
_cell.length_c   1.000
_cell.angle_alpha   90.00
_cell.angle_beta   90.00
_cell.angle_gamma   90.00
#
_symmetry.space_group_name_H-M   'P 1'
#
loop_
_entity.id
_entity.type
_entity.pdbx_description
1 polymer ?
#
loop_
_entity_poly.entity_id
_entity_poly.type
_entity_poly.pdbx_seq_one_letter_code
_entity_poly.pdbx_strand_id
1 'polypeptide(L)'
;MADSTAANTGQSIKFPASMKTIRYSRPKDFTLVTVPEPGPKNILINVKSCDICGSDLHIDSGDLGTNMPLITGHETSGIVVKLGNAVKGFNIGDKVTADNAEVCGYCHYCRQGKPLCCENFAVHGLHREYLDLSEGSLIITKL
;
A
#
# COMPACT_ATOMS: atom_id res chain seq x y z
N MET A 1 -7.52 34.43 -25.54
CA MET A 1 -6.48 33.40 -25.41
C MET A 1 -7.10 32.26 -24.62
N ALA A 2 -7.51 31.22 -25.34
CA ALA A 2 -7.98 29.98 -24.71
C ALA A 2 -6.74 29.16 -24.36
N ASP A 3 -6.63 28.72 -23.11
CA ASP A 3 -5.80 27.58 -22.78
C ASP A 3 -6.63 26.60 -21.95
N SER A 4 -6.53 25.36 -22.38
CA SER A 4 -7.42 24.24 -22.15
C SER A 4 -6.82 23.34 -21.08
N THR A 5 -7.44 23.29 -19.91
CA THR A 5 -7.33 22.13 -19.02
C THR A 5 -8.73 21.68 -18.64
N ALA A 6 -9.42 21.11 -19.63
CA ALA A 6 -10.61 20.32 -19.38
C ALA A 6 -10.19 19.11 -18.54
N ALA A 7 -10.46 19.18 -17.23
CA ALA A 7 -10.47 18.00 -16.39
C ALA A 7 -11.42 16.99 -17.05
N ASN A 8 -10.90 15.79 -17.35
CA ASN A 8 -11.66 14.71 -17.95
C ASN A 8 -12.64 14.13 -16.90
N THR A 9 -13.67 14.89 -16.54
CA THR A 9 -14.65 14.61 -15.48
C THR A 9 -15.82 13.77 -16.00
N GLY A 10 -15.55 12.77 -16.85
CA GLY A 10 -16.64 12.10 -17.59
C GLY A 10 -16.51 10.59 -17.77
N GLN A 11 -15.37 9.97 -17.48
CA GLN A 11 -15.23 8.53 -17.69
C GLN A 11 -15.24 7.82 -16.33
N SER A 12 -16.36 7.14 -16.02
CA SER A 12 -16.41 6.19 -14.92
C SER A 12 -15.47 5.05 -15.24
N ILE A 13 -14.24 5.13 -14.71
CA ILE A 13 -13.29 4.04 -14.83
C ILE A 13 -13.88 2.84 -14.08
N LYS A 14 -14.28 1.80 -14.82
CA LYS A 14 -14.69 0.53 -14.24
C LYS A 14 -13.43 -0.23 -13.81
N PHE A 15 -13.18 -0.28 -12.51
CA PHE A 15 -12.11 -1.12 -11.96
C PHE A 15 -12.54 -2.58 -11.96
N PRO A 16 -11.60 -3.51 -12.21
CA PRO A 16 -11.92 -4.92 -12.05
C PRO A 16 -12.28 -5.17 -10.58
N ALA A 17 -13.30 -6.02 -10.35
CA ALA A 17 -13.71 -6.40 -8.99
C ALA A 17 -12.60 -7.12 -8.19
N SER A 18 -11.48 -7.44 -8.86
CA SER A 18 -10.30 -7.98 -8.23
C SER A 18 -9.03 -7.69 -9.05
N MET A 19 -7.87 -7.71 -8.40
CA MET A 19 -6.55 -7.42 -8.97
C MET A 19 -5.56 -8.51 -8.62
N LYS A 20 -4.49 -8.67 -9.39
CA LYS A 20 -3.45 -9.67 -9.14
C LYS A 20 -2.28 -9.07 -8.36
N THR A 21 -1.71 -9.85 -7.46
CA THR A 21 -0.48 -9.48 -6.74
C THR A 21 0.36 -10.72 -6.43
N ILE A 22 1.64 -10.51 -6.13
CA ILE A 22 2.55 -11.57 -5.67
C ILE A 22 2.36 -11.77 -4.17
N ARG A 23 2.18 -13.01 -3.75
CA ARG A 23 2.12 -13.40 -2.34
C ARG A 23 3.07 -14.55 -2.05
N TYR A 24 3.97 -14.33 -1.12
CA TYR A 24 4.85 -15.35 -0.55
C TYR A 24 4.06 -16.22 0.43
N SER A 25 4.19 -17.52 0.30
CA SER A 25 3.73 -18.48 1.32
C SER A 25 4.85 -18.83 2.30
N ARG A 26 6.10 -18.86 1.80
CA ARG A 26 7.37 -19.03 2.50
C ARG A 26 8.50 -18.48 1.58
N PRO A 27 9.75 -18.33 2.07
CA PRO A 27 10.86 -17.87 1.23
C PRO A 27 11.02 -18.70 -0.05
N LYS A 28 11.30 -18.05 -1.19
CA LYS A 28 11.39 -18.63 -2.55
C LYS A 28 10.11 -19.27 -3.09
N ASP A 29 8.98 -19.13 -2.40
CA ASP A 29 7.70 -19.76 -2.75
C ASP A 29 6.61 -18.69 -2.79
N PHE A 30 6.44 -18.09 -3.96
CA PHE A 30 5.43 -17.07 -4.22
C PHE A 30 4.50 -17.44 -5.37
N THR A 31 3.28 -16.93 -5.28
CA THR A 31 2.25 -17.14 -6.31
C THR A 31 1.54 -15.84 -6.65
N LEU A 32 0.94 -15.78 -7.84
CA LEU A 32 0.00 -14.72 -8.17
C LEU A 32 -1.35 -15.04 -7.53
N VAL A 33 -1.79 -14.18 -6.64
CA VAL A 33 -3.11 -14.27 -6.00
C VAL A 33 -4.00 -13.14 -6.48
N THR A 34 -5.30 -13.40 -6.46
CA THR A 34 -6.33 -12.40 -6.74
C THR A 34 -6.76 -11.77 -5.43
N VAL A 35 -6.79 -10.46 -5.38
CA VAL A 35 -7.16 -9.67 -4.22
C VAL A 35 -8.35 -8.76 -4.57
N PRO A 36 -9.36 -8.59 -3.70
CA PRO A 36 -10.60 -7.85 -4.04
C PRO A 36 -10.48 -6.31 -3.96
N GLU A 37 -11.58 -5.59 -3.69
CA GLU A 37 -11.60 -4.12 -3.56
C GLU A 37 -11.39 -3.60 -2.11
N PRO A 38 -10.76 -2.42 -1.96
CA PRO A 38 -10.44 -1.87 -0.64
C PRO A 38 -11.66 -1.49 0.20
N GLY A 39 -11.48 -1.56 1.53
CA GLY A 39 -12.49 -1.22 2.52
C GLY A 39 -12.81 0.29 2.62
N PRO A 40 -13.77 0.67 3.48
CA PRO A 40 -14.29 2.04 3.57
C PRO A 40 -13.27 3.11 4.01
N LYS A 41 -12.15 2.72 4.64
CA LYS A 41 -11.12 3.64 5.14
C LYS A 41 -9.88 3.71 4.25
N ASN A 42 -9.96 3.12 3.06
CA ASN A 42 -8.81 2.81 2.23
C ASN A 42 -8.95 3.52 0.89
N ILE A 43 -7.82 3.81 0.26
CA ILE A 43 -7.79 4.24 -1.14
C ILE A 43 -7.31 3.10 -2.02
N LEU A 44 -7.81 3.08 -3.25
CA LEU A 44 -7.26 2.23 -4.30
C LEU A 44 -6.27 3.03 -5.13
N ILE A 45 -5.07 2.48 -5.33
CA ILE A 45 -4.03 3.05 -6.19
C ILE A 45 -3.85 2.17 -7.41
N ASN A 46 -3.96 2.78 -8.59
CA ASN A 46 -3.46 2.19 -9.84
C ASN A 46 -1.94 2.35 -9.84
N VAL A 47 -1.26 1.33 -9.30
CA VAL A 47 0.20 1.26 -9.21
C VAL A 47 0.80 1.41 -10.60
N LYS A 48 1.67 2.40 -10.76
CA LYS A 48 2.41 2.67 -12.01
C LYS A 48 3.83 2.11 -11.95
N SER A 49 4.41 2.09 -10.76
CA SER A 49 5.70 1.46 -10.49
C SER A 49 5.72 0.87 -9.07
N CYS A 50 6.47 -0.21 -8.92
CA CYS A 50 6.91 -0.75 -7.64
C CYS A 50 8.38 -1.12 -7.81
N ASP A 51 9.24 -0.51 -7.02
CA ASP A 51 10.68 -0.77 -7.09
C ASP A 51 11.03 -1.99 -6.20
N ILE A 52 12.23 -2.51 -6.40
CA ILE A 52 12.77 -3.66 -5.67
C ILE A 52 13.90 -3.16 -4.78
N CYS A 53 13.77 -3.42 -3.49
CA CYS A 53 14.76 -3.08 -2.49
C CYS A 53 15.60 -4.31 -2.10
N GLY A 54 16.74 -4.10 -1.45
CA GLY A 54 17.53 -5.21 -0.90
C GLY A 54 16.76 -6.04 0.12
N SER A 55 15.81 -5.44 0.84
CA SER A 55 14.91 -6.12 1.77
C SER A 55 13.99 -7.14 1.09
N ASP A 56 13.59 -6.93 -0.17
CA ASP A 56 12.82 -7.92 -0.92
C ASP A 56 13.65 -9.18 -1.20
N LEU A 57 14.95 -9.04 -1.43
CA LEU A 57 15.88 -10.17 -1.56
C LEU A 57 16.02 -10.91 -0.23
N HIS A 58 16.04 -10.18 0.89
CA HIS A 58 16.07 -10.77 2.22
C HIS A 58 14.78 -11.55 2.55
N ILE A 59 13.61 -11.03 2.14
CA ILE A 59 12.34 -11.77 2.20
C ILE A 59 12.41 -13.06 1.39
N ASP A 60 12.86 -12.97 0.13
CA ASP A 60 12.96 -14.13 -0.76
C ASP A 60 13.94 -15.17 -0.21
N SER A 61 15.04 -14.73 0.40
CA SER A 61 16.04 -15.61 1.00
C SER A 61 15.63 -16.21 2.34
N GLY A 62 14.72 -15.54 3.06
CA GLY A 62 14.19 -15.96 4.36
C GLY A 62 15.04 -15.56 5.56
N ASP A 63 15.98 -14.63 5.39
CA ASP A 63 16.82 -14.11 6.48
C ASP A 63 16.25 -12.82 7.11
N LEU A 64 15.22 -12.24 6.51
CA LEU A 64 14.36 -11.25 7.15
C LEU A 64 13.34 -11.99 8.02
N GLY A 65 13.22 -11.64 9.31
CA GLY A 65 12.24 -12.20 10.27
C GLY A 65 10.78 -11.81 9.97
N THR A 66 10.39 -11.93 8.70
CA THR A 66 9.11 -11.57 8.13
C THR A 66 8.05 -12.62 8.47
N ASN A 67 6.88 -12.16 8.89
CA ASN A 67 5.72 -13.02 9.06
C ASN A 67 5.15 -13.36 7.68
N MET A 68 5.05 -14.65 7.38
CA MET A 68 4.42 -15.15 6.15
C MET A 68 3.12 -15.90 6.48
N PRO A 69 2.13 -15.92 5.58
CA PRO A 69 2.16 -15.42 4.21
C PRO A 69 2.18 -13.88 4.10
N LEU A 70 2.80 -13.36 3.03
CA LEU A 70 3.02 -11.92 2.83
C LEU A 70 2.87 -11.52 1.36
N ILE A 71 2.07 -10.46 1.11
CA ILE A 71 2.16 -9.65 -0.11
C ILE A 71 3.29 -8.63 0.07
N THR A 72 4.34 -8.79 -0.73
CA THR A 72 5.53 -7.91 -0.68
C THR A 72 5.35 -6.65 -1.53
N GLY A 73 6.35 -5.77 -1.45
CA GLY A 73 6.46 -4.53 -2.21
C GLY A 73 6.12 -3.35 -1.31
N HIS A 74 7.11 -2.50 -1.07
CA HIS A 74 7.03 -1.38 -0.12
C HIS A 74 7.57 -0.07 -0.69
N GLU A 75 7.80 -0.03 -2.01
CA GLU A 75 8.33 1.09 -2.77
C GLU A 75 7.42 1.37 -3.98
N THR A 76 6.18 1.78 -3.72
CA THR A 76 5.14 1.89 -4.76
C THR A 76 4.70 3.31 -5.02
N SER A 77 4.51 3.65 -6.30
CA SER A 77 3.89 4.91 -6.73
C SER A 77 2.76 4.68 -7.73
N GLY A 78 1.78 5.58 -7.75
CA GLY A 78 0.66 5.44 -8.67
C GLY A 78 -0.36 6.58 -8.62
N ILE A 79 -1.56 6.28 -9.13
CA ILE A 79 -2.67 7.22 -9.21
C ILE A 79 -3.82 6.73 -8.34
N VAL A 80 -4.38 7.60 -7.51
CA VAL A 80 -5.61 7.32 -6.75
C VAL A 80 -6.78 7.14 -7.70
N VAL A 81 -7.45 6.01 -7.60
CA VAL A 81 -8.51 5.63 -8.53
C VAL A 81 -9.86 5.34 -7.87
N LYS A 82 -9.87 5.07 -6.57
CA LYS A 82 -11.08 4.91 -5.77
C LYS A 82 -10.80 5.35 -4.33
N LEU A 83 -11.80 5.93 -3.69
CA LEU A 83 -11.76 6.30 -2.27
C LEU A 83 -12.82 5.49 -1.53
N GLY A 84 -12.45 4.93 -0.39
CA GLY A 84 -13.41 4.47 0.60
C GLY A 84 -14.22 5.65 1.15
N ASN A 85 -15.45 5.39 1.56
CA ASN A 85 -16.40 6.43 2.00
C ASN A 85 -15.95 7.22 3.25
N ALA A 86 -15.00 6.71 4.02
CA ALA A 86 -14.46 7.33 5.22
C ALA A 86 -13.10 8.01 4.98
N VAL A 87 -12.56 7.95 3.76
CA VAL A 87 -11.30 8.61 3.40
C VAL A 87 -11.50 10.13 3.30
N LYS A 88 -10.53 10.87 3.81
CA LYS A 88 -10.43 12.33 3.70
C LYS A 88 -9.03 12.70 3.21
N GLY A 89 -8.88 13.87 2.61
CA GLY A 89 -7.58 14.43 2.23
C GLY A 89 -6.97 13.88 0.93
N PHE A 90 -7.71 13.07 0.17
CA PHE A 90 -7.32 12.55 -1.14
C PHE A 90 -8.44 12.78 -2.15
N ASN A 91 -8.05 12.93 -3.42
CA ASN A 91 -8.95 12.99 -4.57
C ASN A 91 -8.63 11.88 -5.58
N ILE A 92 -9.64 11.45 -6.32
CA ILE A 92 -9.41 10.59 -7.48
C ILE A 92 -8.57 11.37 -8.50
N GLY A 93 -7.50 10.75 -9.00
CA GLY A 93 -6.53 11.35 -9.93
C GLY A 93 -5.24 11.82 -9.26
N ASP A 94 -5.18 11.87 -7.92
CA ASP A 94 -3.96 12.27 -7.21
C ASP A 94 -2.80 11.31 -7.51
N LYS A 95 -1.61 11.87 -7.71
CA LYS A 95 -0.35 11.13 -7.78
C LYS A 95 0.16 10.90 -6.37
N VAL A 96 0.35 9.65 -5.99
CA VAL A 96 0.70 9.27 -4.62
C VAL A 96 1.86 8.27 -4.58
N THR A 97 2.60 8.31 -3.48
CA THR A 97 3.51 7.25 -3.04
C THR A 97 2.97 6.68 -1.73
N ALA A 98 3.19 5.40 -1.47
CA ALA A 98 2.81 4.79 -0.21
C ALA A 98 3.94 4.92 0.81
N ASP A 99 3.68 5.63 1.92
CA ASP A 99 4.53 5.50 3.10
C ASP A 99 4.35 4.08 3.66
N ASN A 100 5.46 3.39 3.88
CA ASN A 100 5.48 2.01 4.35
C ASN A 100 5.64 1.92 5.87
N ALA A 101 5.96 3.02 6.55
CA ALA A 101 6.24 3.05 7.97
C ALA A 101 4.96 3.12 8.81
N GLU A 102 4.72 2.09 9.61
CA GLU A 102 3.66 2.09 10.62
C GLU A 102 4.27 2.40 11.99
N VAL A 103 3.78 3.46 12.63
CA VAL A 103 4.22 3.88 13.96
C VAL A 103 3.05 3.90 14.95
N CYS A 104 3.31 3.47 16.18
CA CYS A 104 2.22 3.28 17.16
C CYS A 104 1.64 4.58 17.73
N GLY A 105 2.38 5.69 17.67
CA GLY A 105 1.94 6.99 18.19
C GLY A 105 1.95 7.12 19.73
N TYR A 106 2.03 6.02 20.50
CA TYR A 106 1.89 6.05 21.95
C TYR A 106 3.15 5.70 22.76
N CYS A 107 4.16 5.04 22.17
CA CYS A 107 5.38 4.66 22.90
C CYS A 107 6.24 5.88 23.31
N HIS A 108 7.27 5.63 24.13
CA HIS A 108 8.18 6.68 24.61
C HIS A 108 8.71 7.54 23.45
N TYR A 109 9.24 6.90 22.41
CA TYR A 109 9.83 7.61 21.27
C TYR A 109 8.81 8.32 20.40
N CYS A 110 7.66 7.72 20.13
CA CYS A 110 6.58 8.37 19.35
C CYS A 110 6.11 9.66 20.03
N ARG A 111 5.90 9.63 21.35
CA ARG A 111 5.48 10.82 22.12
C ARG A 111 6.53 11.93 22.16
N GLN A 112 7.79 11.62 21.87
CA GLN A 112 8.89 12.57 21.75
C GLN A 112 9.11 13.06 20.30
N GLY A 113 8.22 12.70 19.36
CA GLY A 113 8.38 13.05 17.95
C GLY A 113 9.52 12.28 17.27
N LYS A 114 9.87 11.09 17.77
CA LYS A 114 10.92 10.20 17.21
C LYS A 114 10.31 8.92 16.62
N PRO A 115 9.50 9.02 15.54
CA PRO A 115 8.75 7.88 14.99
C PRO A 115 9.65 6.75 14.48
N LEU A 116 10.85 7.05 13.99
CA LEU A 116 11.81 6.05 13.52
C LEU A 116 12.42 5.19 14.64
N CYS A 117 12.26 5.61 15.90
CA CYS A 117 12.66 4.82 17.06
C CYS A 117 11.44 4.15 17.73
N CYS A 118 10.31 4.05 17.02
CA CYS A 118 9.10 3.43 17.56
C CYS A 118 9.37 1.99 18.02
N GLU A 119 9.01 1.67 19.26
CA GLU A 119 9.16 0.33 19.84
C GLU A 119 8.28 -0.72 19.16
N ASN A 120 7.22 -0.27 18.48
CA ASN A 120 6.28 -1.09 17.73
C ASN A 120 6.31 -0.72 16.24
N PHE A 121 7.48 -0.34 15.73
CA PHE A 121 7.65 -0.01 14.31
C PHE A 121 7.36 -1.23 13.45
N ALA A 122 6.51 -1.06 12.44
CA ALA A 122 6.28 -2.07 11.43
C ALA A 122 6.43 -1.45 10.04
N VAL A 123 6.69 -2.31 9.06
CA VAL A 123 6.82 -1.90 7.66
C VAL A 123 5.82 -2.70 6.86
N HIS A 124 4.91 -2.01 6.18
CA HIS A 124 4.00 -2.63 5.23
C HIS A 124 4.82 -3.18 4.04
N GLY A 125 4.46 -4.36 3.55
CA GLY A 125 5.23 -5.09 2.54
C GLY A 125 6.48 -5.80 3.06
N LEU A 126 6.78 -5.73 4.37
CA LEU A 126 7.85 -6.52 5.02
C LEU A 126 7.37 -7.29 6.26
N HIS A 127 6.71 -6.59 7.19
CA HIS A 127 6.22 -7.13 8.47
C HIS A 127 4.71 -7.33 8.48
N ARG A 128 4.00 -6.52 7.69
CA ARG A 128 2.55 -6.57 7.50
C ARG A 128 2.23 -6.52 6.02
N GLU A 129 1.15 -7.17 5.61
CA GLU A 129 0.59 -6.89 4.29
C GLU A 129 0.09 -5.43 4.27
N TYR A 130 0.13 -4.79 3.09
CA TYR A 130 -0.61 -3.53 2.89
C TYR A 130 -2.13 -3.74 3.00
N LEU A 131 -2.60 -4.98 3.00
CA LEU A 131 -4.01 -5.29 3.13
C LEU A 131 -4.40 -5.31 4.61
N ASP A 132 -5.23 -4.36 5.04
CA ASP A 132 -6.18 -4.69 6.10
C ASP A 132 -7.06 -5.83 5.56
N LEU A 133 -7.22 -6.92 6.31
CA LEU A 133 -7.93 -8.13 5.86
C LEU A 133 -9.46 -7.90 5.84
N SER A 134 -9.88 -6.94 5.03
CA SER A 134 -10.98 -7.10 4.09
C SER A 134 -10.44 -6.72 2.70
N GLU A 135 -9.85 -7.72 2.05
CA GLU A 135 -10.02 -7.92 0.61
C GLU A 135 -9.48 -6.82 -0.38
N GLY A 136 -8.17 -6.53 -0.44
CA GLY A 136 -7.38 -6.46 -1.71
C GLY A 136 -6.94 -5.18 -2.47
N SER A 137 -5.70 -5.25 -2.98
CA SER A 137 -4.88 -4.27 -3.73
C SER A 137 -4.29 -3.14 -2.89
N LEU A 138 -3.00 -2.82 -3.07
CA LEU A 138 -2.21 -1.88 -2.24
C LEU A 138 -3.06 -0.73 -1.65
N ILE A 139 -3.33 -0.89 -0.35
CA ILE A 139 -4.18 -0.03 0.43
C ILE A 139 -3.27 0.94 1.19
N ILE A 140 -3.40 2.25 0.97
CA ILE A 140 -2.89 3.22 1.94
C ILE A 140 -3.93 3.36 3.05
N THR A 141 -3.56 3.01 4.28
CA THR A 141 -4.33 3.36 5.50
C THR A 141 -3.61 4.45 6.27
N LYS A 142 -4.37 5.50 6.63
CA LYS A 142 -4.07 6.60 7.57
C LYS A 142 -2.77 7.38 7.33
N LEU A 143 -2.93 8.63 6.87
CA LEU A 143 -2.21 9.73 7.53
C LEU A 143 -2.79 9.91 8.95
#